data_AF-W9HHU1-F1
#
_entry.id   AF-W9HHU1-F1
#
_cell.length_a   1.000
_cell.length_b   1.000
_cell.length_c   1.000
_cell.angle_alpha   90.00
_cell.angle_beta   90.00
_cell.angle_gamma   90.00
#
_symmetry.space_group_name_H-M   'P 1'
#
loop_
_entity.id
_entity.type
_entity.pdbx_description
1 polymer ?
#
loop_
_entity_poly.entity_id
_entity_poly.type
_entity_poly.pdbx_seq_one_letter_code
_entity_poly.pdbx_strand_id
1 'polypeptide(L)'
;MPIASSDPPTGFTKRDYDEIGRPYVHIETLIRLYYLHHNLEVFDPYFVIHLLMLGNYVIEMLNKPAVPADDADLYRSTLILCARGLHAQGKNSYIATMVYLMLRDRMETRDNALLKTYIHDELGYDQDSITKYNQSNYPVPIIKINEDPRTVLLGNLVKAYETLSLDGDSPSAQGSTPEPP
;
A
#
# COMPACT_ATOMS: atom_id res chain seq x y z
N MET A 1 12.62 -38.71 -26.29
CA MET A 1 13.18 -37.65 -25.43
C MET A 1 12.09 -37.25 -24.44
N PRO A 2 12.30 -37.36 -23.13
CA PRO A 2 11.28 -37.01 -22.15
C PRO A 2 11.24 -35.49 -21.99
N ILE A 3 10.02 -34.96 -21.87
CA ILE A 3 9.72 -33.55 -21.69
C ILE A 3 9.93 -33.25 -20.20
N ALA A 4 10.85 -32.33 -19.89
CA ALA A 4 11.09 -31.91 -18.51
C ALA A 4 9.85 -31.21 -17.95
N SER A 5 9.35 -31.76 -16.83
CA SER A 5 8.37 -31.13 -15.95
C SER A 5 8.87 -29.74 -15.56
N SER A 6 8.10 -28.70 -15.88
CA SER A 6 8.33 -27.36 -15.35
C SER A 6 7.53 -27.23 -14.05
N ASP A 7 8.22 -27.46 -12.94
CA ASP A 7 7.69 -27.06 -11.64
C ASP A 7 7.58 -25.52 -11.61
N PRO A 8 6.51 -24.95 -11.03
CA PRO A 8 6.36 -23.50 -10.91
C PRO A 8 7.44 -22.91 -10.00
N PRO A 9 7.99 -21.72 -10.31
CA PRO A 9 9.10 -21.15 -9.55
C PRO A 9 8.65 -20.88 -8.11
N THR A 10 9.35 -21.54 -7.18
CA THR A 10 9.12 -21.44 -5.74
C THR A 10 9.73 -20.14 -5.22
N GLY A 11 8.93 -19.06 -5.15
CA GLY A 11 9.24 -17.83 -4.42
C GLY A 11 10.46 -17.03 -4.89
N PHE A 12 10.51 -15.74 -4.51
CA PHE A 12 11.68 -14.89 -4.78
C PHE A 12 12.90 -15.41 -4.02
N THR A 13 14.02 -15.56 -4.70
CA THR A 13 15.29 -15.99 -4.12
C THR A 13 16.03 -14.81 -3.50
N LYS A 14 16.98 -15.06 -2.57
CA LYS A 14 17.84 -14.01 -1.98
C LYS A 14 18.50 -13.12 -3.05
N ARG A 15 18.89 -13.73 -4.18
CA ARG A 15 19.49 -13.04 -5.32
C ARG A 15 18.53 -12.03 -5.94
N ASP A 16 17.25 -12.40 -6.08
CA ASP A 16 16.22 -11.51 -6.62
C ASP A 16 15.99 -10.31 -5.71
N TYR A 17 16.00 -10.51 -4.39
CA TYR A 17 15.90 -9.41 -3.42
C TYR A 17 17.12 -8.47 -3.46
N ASP A 18 18.34 -9.01 -3.62
CA ASP A 18 19.55 -8.19 -3.75
C ASP A 18 19.53 -7.40 -5.07
N GLU A 19 19.06 -8.00 -6.16
CA GLU A 19 18.90 -7.33 -7.45
C GLU A 19 17.82 -6.23 -7.41
N ILE A 20 16.68 -6.50 -6.77
CA ILE A 20 15.60 -5.53 -6.54
C ILE A 20 16.03 -4.42 -5.56
N GLY A 21 16.90 -4.74 -4.60
CA GLY A 21 17.39 -3.82 -3.57
C GLY A 21 18.41 -2.79 -4.08
N ARG A 22 19.25 -3.17 -5.06
CA ARG A 22 20.32 -2.28 -5.59
C ARG A 22 19.84 -0.90 -6.03
N PRO A 23 18.75 -0.75 -6.80
CA PRO A 23 18.20 0.56 -7.16
C PRO A 23 17.81 1.42 -5.96
N TYR A 24 17.31 0.83 -4.88
CA TYR A 24 16.86 1.57 -3.70
C TYR A 24 18.02 2.25 -2.95
N VAL A 25 19.22 1.68 -2.97
CA VAL A 25 20.42 2.31 -2.38
C VAL A 25 20.78 3.61 -3.11
N HIS A 26 20.70 3.61 -4.45
CA HIS A 26 20.94 4.82 -5.24
C HIS A 26 19.84 5.85 -5.03
N ILE A 27 18.57 5.42 -5.03
CA ILE A 27 17.41 6.29 -4.77
C ILE A 27 17.49 6.90 -3.38
N GLU A 28 17.86 6.13 -2.36
CA GLU A 28 18.05 6.61 -0.99
C GLU A 28 19.10 7.72 -0.93
N THR A 29 20.22 7.54 -1.62
CA THR A 29 21.28 8.55 -1.70
C THR A 29 20.79 9.83 -2.37
N LEU A 30 20.06 9.70 -3.49
CA LEU A 30 19.46 10.83 -4.20
C LEU A 30 18.42 11.56 -3.33
N ILE A 31 17.60 10.83 -2.58
CA ILE A 31 16.60 11.41 -1.68
C ILE A 31 17.27 12.21 -0.56
N ARG A 32 18.34 11.67 0.05
CA ARG A 32 19.09 12.40 1.08
C ARG A 32 19.76 13.66 0.53
N LEU A 33 20.29 13.60 -0.70
CA LEU A 33 20.88 14.78 -1.35
C LEU A 33 19.80 15.83 -1.68
N TYR A 34 18.66 15.39 -2.22
CA TYR A 34 17.52 16.25 -2.49
C TYR A 34 17.05 16.96 -1.22
N TYR A 35 16.92 16.22 -0.11
CA TYR A 35 16.58 16.75 1.20
C TYR A 35 17.54 17.86 1.65
N LEU A 36 18.86 17.65 1.51
CA LEU A 36 19.87 18.63 1.90
C LEU A 36 19.82 19.91 1.05
N HIS A 37 19.49 19.79 -0.23
CA HIS A 37 19.52 20.93 -1.16
C HIS A 37 18.23 21.76 -1.14
N HIS A 38 17.06 21.11 -1.11
CA HIS A 38 15.78 21.79 -1.30
C HIS A 38 14.97 21.97 -0.02
N ASN A 39 15.37 21.33 1.08
CA ASN A 39 14.48 21.05 2.21
C ASN A 39 13.23 20.28 1.72
N LEU A 40 12.32 19.87 2.62
CA LEU A 40 11.11 19.13 2.23
C LEU A 40 9.94 20.02 1.79
N GLU A 41 10.16 21.33 1.75
CA GLU A 41 9.09 22.34 1.64
C GLU A 41 8.62 22.58 0.21
N VAL A 42 9.50 22.37 -0.77
CA VAL A 42 9.15 22.50 -2.19
C VAL A 42 8.39 21.26 -2.64
N PHE A 43 7.17 21.46 -3.14
CA PHE A 43 6.37 20.37 -3.67
C PHE A 43 6.98 19.80 -4.96
N ASP A 44 7.21 18.49 -4.98
CA ASP A 44 7.68 17.74 -6.13
C ASP A 44 6.92 16.40 -6.23
N PRO A 45 6.04 16.22 -7.24
CA PRO A 45 5.26 15.00 -7.40
C PRO A 45 6.13 13.78 -7.76
N TYR A 46 7.27 13.97 -8.44
CA TYR A 46 8.18 12.86 -8.72
C TYR A 46 8.85 12.42 -7.42
N PHE A 47 9.22 13.37 -6.56
CA PHE A 47 9.80 13.05 -5.26
C PHE A 47 8.84 12.21 -4.39
N VAL A 48 7.54 12.51 -4.39
CA VAL A 48 6.50 11.73 -3.69
C VAL A 48 6.52 10.24 -4.09
N ILE A 49 6.66 9.93 -5.38
CA ILE A 49 6.71 8.55 -5.87
C ILE A 49 7.94 7.82 -5.32
N HIS A 50 9.10 8.47 -5.33
CA HIS A 50 10.34 7.87 -4.83
C HIS A 50 10.31 7.65 -3.32
N LEU A 51 9.73 8.60 -2.55
CA LEU A 51 9.53 8.46 -1.11
C LEU A 51 8.58 7.31 -0.77
N LEU A 52 7.49 7.16 -1.54
CA LEU A 52 6.55 6.04 -1.39
C LEU A 52 7.26 4.70 -1.63
N MET A 53 7.95 4.55 -2.76
CA MET A 53 8.62 3.30 -3.12
C MET A 53 9.69 2.92 -2.10
N LEU A 54 10.58 3.86 -1.74
CA LEU A 54 11.64 3.61 -0.78
C LEU A 54 11.08 3.36 0.63
N GLY A 55 10.07 4.12 1.07
CA GLY A 55 9.44 3.91 2.37
C GLY A 55 8.85 2.51 2.53
N ASN A 56 8.14 2.01 1.51
CA ASN A 56 7.58 0.65 1.54
C ASN A 56 8.67 -0.42 1.51
N TYR A 57 9.70 -0.25 0.68
CA TYR A 57 10.86 -1.15 0.65
C TYR A 57 11.51 -1.26 2.03
N VAL A 58 11.71 -0.14 2.71
CA VAL A 58 12.34 -0.10 4.03
C VAL A 58 11.48 -0.77 5.11
N ILE A 59 10.15 -0.61 5.07
CA ILE A 59 9.23 -1.35 5.96
C ILE A 59 9.39 -2.86 5.74
N GLU A 60 9.44 -3.31 4.48
CA GLU A 60 9.65 -4.73 4.17
C GLU A 60 11.00 -5.24 4.66
N MET A 61 12.04 -4.42 4.60
CA MET A 61 13.36 -4.76 5.15
C MET A 61 13.32 -4.86 6.68
N LEU A 62 12.71 -3.90 7.37
CA LEU A 62 12.60 -3.89 8.84
C LEU A 62 11.81 -5.07 9.39
N ASN A 63 10.81 -5.55 8.65
CA ASN A 63 10.00 -6.72 9.03
C ASN A 63 10.74 -8.06 8.86
N LYS A 64 11.95 -8.08 8.27
CA LYS A 64 12.72 -9.32 8.11
C LYS A 64 13.35 -9.73 9.45
N PRO A 65 13.31 -11.02 9.82
CA PRO A 65 13.77 -11.50 11.14
C PRO A 65 15.29 -11.46 11.34
N ALA A 66 16.08 -11.08 10.33
CA ALA A 66 17.54 -11.22 10.32
C ALA A 66 18.28 -9.92 9.92
N VAL A 67 17.71 -8.74 10.22
CA VAL A 67 18.38 -7.46 9.96
C VAL A 67 19.42 -7.18 11.05
N PRO A 68 20.70 -6.97 10.70
CA PRO A 68 21.72 -6.51 11.65
C PRO A 68 21.31 -5.20 12.33
N ALA A 69 21.72 -4.99 13.59
CA ALA A 69 21.28 -3.83 14.37
C ALA A 69 21.64 -2.48 13.70
N ASP A 70 22.86 -2.38 13.14
CA ASP A 70 23.33 -1.17 12.45
C ASP A 70 22.50 -0.87 11.18
N ASP A 71 22.15 -1.91 10.42
CA ASP A 71 21.31 -1.78 9.23
C ASP A 71 19.87 -1.41 9.61
N ALA A 72 19.36 -1.92 10.72
CA ALA A 72 18.02 -1.61 11.19
C ALA A 72 17.87 -0.12 11.54
N ASP A 73 18.88 0.50 12.15
CA ASP A 73 18.84 1.93 12.47
C ASP A 73 19.00 2.80 11.22
N LEU A 74 19.80 2.37 10.24
CA LEU A 74 19.86 3.01 8.93
C LEU A 74 18.49 2.98 8.24
N TYR A 75 17.86 1.80 8.18
CA TYR A 75 16.52 1.63 7.63
C TYR A 75 15.49 2.50 8.37
N ARG A 76 15.50 2.53 9.71
CA ARG A 76 14.63 3.44 10.46
C ARG A 76 14.85 4.90 10.10
N SER A 77 16.09 5.35 10.00
CA SER A 77 16.39 6.72 9.58
C SER A 77 15.82 7.02 8.19
N THR A 78 15.91 6.08 7.26
CA THR A 78 15.35 6.21 5.91
C THR A 78 13.82 6.23 5.95
N LEU A 79 13.19 5.39 6.76
CA LEU A 79 11.74 5.35 6.94
C LEU A 79 11.19 6.69 7.46
N ILE A 80 11.84 7.24 8.50
CA ILE A 80 11.48 8.53 9.07
C ILE A 80 11.66 9.65 8.05
N LEU A 81 12.75 9.64 7.27
CA LEU A 81 12.98 10.61 6.20
C LEU A 81 11.86 10.54 5.14
N CYS A 82 11.51 9.33 4.69
CA CYS A 82 10.44 9.13 3.72
C CYS A 82 9.09 9.65 4.23
N ALA A 83 8.71 9.28 5.46
CA ALA A 83 7.44 9.70 6.05
C ALA A 83 7.37 11.21 6.29
N ARG A 84 8.44 11.81 6.80
CA ARG A 84 8.52 13.27 6.97
C ARG A 84 8.46 13.99 5.63
N GLY A 85 9.10 13.44 4.60
CA GLY A 85 9.01 13.94 3.24
C GLY A 85 7.57 13.93 2.74
N LEU A 86 6.88 12.79 2.83
CA LEU A 86 5.49 12.66 2.39
C LEU A 86 4.55 13.59 3.16
N HIS A 87 4.74 13.75 4.48
CA HIS A 87 3.97 14.71 5.29
C HIS A 87 4.15 16.15 4.80
N ALA A 88 5.39 16.57 4.53
CA ALA A 88 5.67 17.90 4.02
C ALA A 88 5.08 18.12 2.61
N GLN A 89 5.19 17.12 1.73
CA GLN A 89 4.57 17.13 0.40
C GLN A 89 3.03 17.16 0.49
N GLY A 90 2.46 16.56 1.55
CA GLY A 90 1.04 16.54 1.86
C GLY A 90 0.42 17.93 2.07
N LYS A 91 1.22 18.93 2.47
CA LYS A 91 0.76 20.33 2.57
C LYS A 91 0.29 20.90 1.23
N ASN A 92 0.80 20.35 0.11
CA ASN A 92 0.51 20.82 -1.24
C ASN A 92 -0.21 19.76 -2.12
N SER A 93 -0.37 18.52 -1.65
CA SER A 93 -0.95 17.43 -2.44
C SER A 93 -1.75 16.44 -1.59
N TYR A 94 -3.01 16.26 -1.98
CA TYR A 94 -3.91 15.26 -1.40
C TYR A 94 -3.32 13.84 -1.52
N ILE A 95 -2.72 13.50 -2.66
CA ILE A 95 -2.13 12.17 -2.90
C ILE A 95 -0.95 11.95 -1.94
N ALA A 96 -0.11 12.96 -1.74
CA ALA A 96 1.02 12.85 -0.82
C ALA A 96 0.53 12.65 0.63
N THR A 97 -0.52 13.36 1.05
CA THR A 97 -1.16 13.15 2.35
C THR A 97 -1.70 11.73 2.48
N MET A 98 -2.44 11.25 1.48
CA MET A 98 -2.99 9.88 1.49
C MET A 98 -1.89 8.83 1.61
N VAL A 99 -0.82 8.96 0.83
CA VAL A 99 0.32 8.05 0.84
C VAL A 99 1.09 8.11 2.16
N TYR A 100 1.26 9.30 2.74
CA TYR A 100 1.82 9.44 4.09
C TYR A 100 1.02 8.64 5.13
N LEU A 101 -0.31 8.76 5.12
CA LEU A 101 -1.18 8.05 6.05
C LEU A 101 -1.05 6.53 5.89
N MET A 102 -1.11 6.04 4.65
CA MET A 102 -0.91 4.62 4.35
C MET A 102 0.45 4.12 4.85
N LEU A 103 1.52 4.88 4.61
CA LEU A 103 2.85 4.50 5.05
C LEU A 103 2.94 4.46 6.58
N ARG A 104 2.41 5.49 7.26
CA ARG A 104 2.37 5.60 8.72
C ARG A 104 1.60 4.44 9.36
N ASP A 105 0.46 4.06 8.80
CA ASP A 105 -0.39 2.99 9.33
C ASP A 105 0.27 1.61 9.19
N ARG A 106 1.25 1.46 8.28
CA ARG A 106 2.07 0.23 8.14
C ARG A 106 3.29 0.19 9.06
N MET A 107 3.67 1.29 9.72
CA MET A 107 4.84 1.33 10.59
C MET A 107 4.58 0.64 11.93
N GLU A 108 5.61 0.01 12.48
CA GLU A 108 5.54 -0.49 13.86
C GLU A 108 5.32 0.65 14.86
N THR A 109 4.75 0.33 16.03
CA THR A 109 4.47 1.30 17.09
C THR A 109 5.71 2.09 17.52
N ARG A 110 6.89 1.44 17.53
CA ARG A 110 8.17 2.08 17.85
C ARG A 110 8.54 3.16 16.83
N ASP A 111 8.45 2.84 15.55
CA ASP A 111 8.82 3.75 14.47
C ASP A 111 7.80 4.89 14.35
N ASN A 112 6.52 4.61 14.61
CA ASN A 112 5.48 5.62 14.75
C ASN A 112 5.74 6.59 15.91
N ALA A 113 6.18 6.09 17.07
CA ALA A 113 6.55 6.94 18.21
C ALA A 113 7.74 7.83 17.88
N LEU A 114 8.73 7.30 17.16
CA LEU A 114 9.88 8.08 16.67
C LEU A 114 9.44 9.13 15.65
N LEU A 115 8.55 8.80 14.71
CA LEU A 115 8.05 9.75 13.72
C LEU A 115 7.38 10.97 14.36
N LYS A 116 6.63 10.76 15.44
CA LYS A 116 5.97 11.84 16.20
C LYS A 116 6.95 12.82 16.86
N THR A 117 8.22 12.45 17.06
CA THR A 117 9.21 13.40 17.59
C THR A 117 9.77 14.34 16.51
N TYR A 118 9.56 14.01 15.23
CA TYR A 118 10.01 14.84 14.10
C TYR A 118 8.88 15.64 13.45
N ILE A 119 7.64 15.16 13.55
CA ILE A 119 6.45 15.81 12.98
C ILE A 119 5.60 16.36 14.13
N HIS A 120 5.57 17.69 14.25
CA HIS A 120 4.81 18.40 15.29
C HIS A 120 3.51 19.02 14.75
N ASP A 121 3.38 19.15 13.43
CA ASP A 121 2.18 19.66 12.77
C ASP A 121 1.17 18.54 12.61
N GLU A 122 -0.01 18.71 13.21
CA GLU A 122 -1.18 17.91 12.85
C GLU A 122 -1.59 18.26 11.41
N LEU A 123 -1.74 17.24 10.57
CA LEU A 123 -2.41 17.42 9.29
C LEU A 123 -3.84 17.90 9.63
N GLY A 124 -4.31 18.93 8.93
CA GLY A 124 -5.58 19.59 9.26
C GLY A 124 -6.78 18.63 9.31
N TYR A 125 -7.91 19.13 9.80
CA TYR A 125 -9.20 18.44 10.05
C TYR A 125 -9.75 17.52 8.93
N ASP A 126 -9.13 17.46 7.76
CA ASP A 126 -9.51 16.65 6.60
C ASP A 126 -8.94 15.22 6.62
N GLN A 127 -8.14 14.84 7.63
CA GLN A 127 -7.51 13.52 7.69
C GLN A 127 -8.54 12.37 7.73
N ASP A 128 -9.61 12.52 8.51
CA ASP A 128 -10.69 11.51 8.57
C ASP A 128 -11.43 11.39 7.24
N SER A 129 -11.60 12.49 6.51
CA SER A 129 -12.22 12.51 5.18
C SER A 129 -11.32 11.86 4.13
N ILE A 130 -10.01 12.11 4.18
CA ILE A 130 -9.01 11.49 3.29
C ILE A 130 -9.02 9.98 3.47
N THR A 131 -8.96 9.51 4.72
CA THR A 131 -9.01 8.07 5.04
C THR A 131 -10.33 7.44 4.59
N LYS A 132 -11.47 8.12 4.81
CA LYS A 132 -12.80 7.62 4.36
C LYS A 132 -12.93 7.60 2.83
N TYR A 133 -12.42 8.61 2.12
CA TYR A 133 -12.52 8.71 0.66
C TYR A 133 -11.65 7.66 -0.05
N ASN A 134 -10.50 7.32 0.52
CA ASN A 134 -9.64 6.29 -0.04
C ASN A 134 -10.27 4.88 -0.04
N GLN A 135 -11.17 4.59 0.90
CA GLN A 135 -11.71 3.25 1.09
C GLN A 135 -12.72 2.79 0.01
N SER A 136 -13.12 3.60 -0.98
CA SER A 136 -14.30 3.21 -1.78
C SER A 136 -14.45 3.69 -3.23
N ASN A 137 -13.68 4.64 -3.75
CA ASN A 137 -13.87 5.06 -5.14
C ASN A 137 -12.93 4.34 -6.11
N TYR A 138 -13.08 3.01 -6.24
CA TYR A 138 -12.77 2.37 -7.52
C TYR A 138 -14.05 2.51 -8.34
N PRO A 139 -14.17 3.48 -9.28
CA PRO A 139 -15.36 3.57 -10.10
C PRO A 139 -15.38 2.32 -11.00
N VAL A 140 -16.05 1.28 -10.53
CA VAL A 140 -16.55 0.23 -11.42
C VAL A 140 -17.40 0.95 -12.45
N PRO A 141 -17.21 0.70 -13.76
CA PRO A 141 -17.88 1.47 -14.80
C PRO A 141 -19.38 1.55 -14.50
N ILE A 142 -19.89 2.77 -14.33
CA ILE A 142 -21.32 3.02 -14.18
C ILE A 142 -21.94 2.68 -15.52
N ILE A 143 -22.50 1.48 -15.66
CA ILE A 143 -23.04 1.00 -16.93
C ILE A 143 -24.33 1.79 -17.28
N LYS A 144 -24.99 2.44 -16.30
CA LYS A 144 -26.21 3.24 -16.50
C LYS A 144 -26.34 4.42 -15.52
N ILE A 145 -26.74 5.59 -16.04
CA ILE A 145 -26.92 6.87 -15.30
C ILE A 145 -27.96 6.78 -14.16
N ASN A 146 -28.85 5.78 -14.19
CA ASN A 146 -29.92 5.60 -13.19
C ASN A 146 -29.56 4.65 -12.04
N GLU A 147 -28.35 4.09 -11.98
CA GLU A 147 -27.93 3.21 -10.89
C GLU A 147 -27.27 4.00 -9.75
N ASP A 148 -27.63 3.69 -8.49
CA ASP A 148 -27.01 4.32 -7.33
C ASP A 148 -25.53 3.90 -7.25
N PRO A 149 -24.56 4.83 -7.34
CA PRO A 149 -23.14 4.52 -7.33
C PRO A 149 -22.68 3.84 -6.03
N ARG A 150 -23.48 3.89 -4.96
CA ARG A 150 -23.18 3.25 -3.68
C ARG A 150 -23.34 1.73 -3.71
N THR A 151 -24.09 1.16 -4.67
CA THR A 151 -24.24 -0.30 -4.81
C THR A 151 -22.98 -0.96 -5.36
N VAL A 152 -22.15 -0.20 -6.09
CA VAL A 152 -20.97 -0.70 -6.81
C VAL A 152 -19.65 -0.40 -6.09
N LEU A 153 -19.72 0.07 -4.84
CA LEU A 153 -18.53 0.23 -4.01
C LEU A 153 -17.90 -1.14 -3.73
N LEU A 154 -16.58 -1.21 -3.79
CA LEU A 154 -15.82 -2.44 -3.63
C LEU A 154 -16.22 -3.20 -2.35
N GLY A 155 -16.40 -2.49 -1.22
CA GLY A 155 -16.82 -3.12 0.03
C GLY A 155 -18.20 -3.80 -0.03
N ASN A 156 -19.13 -3.28 -0.84
CA ASN A 156 -20.44 -3.90 -1.05
C ASN A 156 -20.35 -5.08 -2.03
N LEU A 157 -19.47 -5.00 -3.03
CA LEU A 157 -19.17 -6.11 -3.95
C LEU A 157 -18.51 -7.29 -3.23
N VAL A 158 -17.55 -7.03 -2.33
CA VAL A 158 -16.91 -8.08 -1.52
C VAL A 158 -17.95 -8.78 -0.66
N LYS A 159 -18.81 -8.03 0.04
CA LYS A 159 -19.91 -8.61 0.84
C LYS A 159 -20.88 -9.43 -0.02
N ALA A 160 -21.26 -8.94 -1.20
CA ALA A 160 -22.13 -9.67 -2.11
C ALA A 160 -21.49 -10.97 -2.61
N TYR A 161 -20.18 -10.94 -2.89
CA TYR A 161 -19.42 -12.13 -3.29
C TYR A 161 -19.31 -13.14 -2.14
N GLU A 162 -19.08 -12.70 -0.91
CA GLU A 162 -19.08 -13.56 0.27
C GLU A 162 -20.44 -14.24 0.45
N THR A 163 -21.55 -13.51 0.30
CA THR A 163 -22.90 -14.11 0.38
C THR A 163 -23.18 -15.12 -0.74
N LEU A 164 -22.71 -14.84 -1.97
CA LEU A 164 -22.88 -15.74 -3.11
C LEU A 164 -22.06 -17.04 -2.95
N SER A 165 -20.90 -16.94 -2.30
CA SER A 165 -20.01 -18.09 -2.04
C SER A 165 -20.58 -19.04 -1.00
N LEU A 166 -21.47 -18.56 -0.11
CA LEU A 166 -22.10 -19.36 0.94
C LEU A 166 -23.34 -20.12 0.44
N ASP A 167 -23.99 -19.67 -0.63
CA ASP A 167 -25.15 -20.36 -1.24
C ASP A 167 -24.74 -21.50 -2.20
N GLY A 168 -23.45 -21.65 -2.51
CA GLY A 168 -22.92 -22.65 -3.43
C GLY A 168 -22.74 -24.07 -2.86
N ASP A 169 -22.96 -24.28 -1.56
CA ASP A 169 -22.68 -25.57 -0.88
C ASP A 169 -23.94 -26.23 -0.26
N SER A 170 -25.11 -26.07 -0.91
CA SER A 170 -26.32 -26.82 -0.53
C SER A 170 -26.41 -28.12 -1.34
N PRO A 171 -26.35 -29.32 -0.71
CA PRO A 171 -26.45 -30.58 -1.42
C PRO A 171 -27.87 -30.80 -1.97
N SER A 172 -27.90 -31.16 -3.25
CA SER A 172 -29.06 -31.46 -4.09
C SER A 172 -30.07 -32.39 -3.41
N ALA A 173 -31.23 -31.84 -3.00
CA ALA A 173 -32.39 -32.65 -2.68
C ALA A 173 -33.12 -33.02 -3.99
N GLN A 174 -33.02 -34.30 -4.34
CA GLN A 174 -33.85 -34.99 -5.33
C GLN A 174 -35.35 -34.79 -5.07
N GLY A 175 -36.15 -34.67 -6.13
CA GLY A 175 -37.58 -34.93 -6.03
C GLY A 175 -38.47 -34.31 -7.10
N SER A 176 -38.67 -35.08 -8.18
CA SER A 176 -39.99 -35.28 -8.81
C SER A 176 -40.50 -34.23 -9.81
N THR A 177 -40.39 -34.62 -11.08
CA THR A 177 -41.14 -34.16 -12.26
C THR A 177 -42.67 -34.18 -12.05
N PRO A 178 -43.41 -33.30 -12.74
CA PRO A 178 -44.17 -33.79 -13.89
C PRO A 178 -44.12 -32.88 -15.14
N GLU A 179 -44.27 -33.51 -16.31
CA GLU A 179 -44.30 -32.96 -17.67
C GLU A 179 -45.72 -32.50 -18.07
N PRO A 180 -45.89 -31.44 -18.89
CA PRO A 180 -47.17 -31.02 -19.48
C PRO A 180 -47.29 -31.46 -20.97
N PRO A 181 -48.42 -31.28 -21.68
CA PRO A 181 -49.81 -31.04 -21.29
C PRO A 181 -50.75 -32.24 -21.48
#